data_AF-A0A955P739-F1
#
_entry.id   AF-A0A955P739-F1
#
_cell.length_a   1.000
_cell.length_b   1.000
_cell.length_c   1.000
_cell.angle_alpha   90.00
_cell.angle_beta   90.00
_cell.angle_gamma   90.00
#
_symmetry.space_group_name_H-M   'P 1'
#
loop_
_entity.id
_entity.type
_entity.pdbx_description
1 polymer ?
#
loop_
_entity_poly.entity_id
_entity_poly.type
_entity_poly.pdbx_seq_one_letter_code
_entity_poly.pdbx_strand_id
1 'polypeptide(L)'
;MDMNLSYYHGRSANDLFYSRYESMRFQQYDSFFGREILDVGAGDSFHLDLLTHKGDRKGFAMDLNARARAELEKKGYTVYANLDEIDRQFDTV
;
A
#
# COMPACT_ATOMS: atom_id res chain seq x y z
N MET A 1 31.41 -8.30 -8.98
CA MET A 1 30.23 -8.83 -8.27
C MET A 1 29.15 -8.94 -9.32
N ASP A 2 29.01 -10.12 -9.92
CA ASP A 2 28.08 -10.35 -11.04
C ASP A 2 26.66 -10.45 -10.48
N MET A 3 25.85 -9.42 -10.73
CA MET A 3 24.42 -9.47 -10.42
C MET A 3 23.74 -10.37 -11.46
N ASN A 4 23.55 -11.64 -11.11
CA ASN A 4 22.60 -12.51 -11.78
C ASN A 4 21.20 -11.92 -11.62
N LEU A 5 20.75 -11.15 -12.62
CA LEU A 5 19.37 -10.73 -12.86
C LEU A 5 18.52 -11.95 -13.30
N SER A 6 18.46 -12.95 -12.43
CA SER A 6 17.63 -14.13 -12.65
C SER A 6 16.22 -13.84 -12.13
N TYR A 7 15.34 -13.49 -13.07
CA TYR A 7 13.92 -13.86 -13.08
C TYR A 7 13.05 -13.37 -11.91
N TYR A 8 12.48 -12.17 -12.04
CA TYR A 8 11.19 -11.81 -11.42
C TYR A 8 10.28 -11.27 -12.52
N HIS A 9 9.22 -12.02 -12.83
CA HIS A 9 8.23 -11.69 -13.84
C HIS A 9 7.67 -10.26 -13.65
N GLY A 10 7.95 -9.36 -14.60
CA GLY A 10 7.04 -8.25 -14.95
C GLY A 10 7.32 -6.85 -14.39
N ARG A 11 8.41 -6.58 -13.65
CA ARG A 11 8.75 -5.21 -13.20
C ARG A 11 10.06 -4.73 -13.84
N SER A 12 10.07 -3.49 -14.34
CA SER A 12 11.29 -2.90 -14.93
C SER A 12 12.36 -2.68 -13.85
N ALA A 13 13.63 -2.54 -14.25
CA ALA A 13 14.71 -2.26 -13.30
C ALA A 13 14.46 -0.97 -12.49
N ASN A 14 13.79 0.02 -13.09
CA ASN A 14 13.33 1.22 -12.39
C ASN A 14 12.29 0.88 -11.32
N ASP A 15 11.30 0.05 -11.63
CA ASP A 15 10.26 -0.34 -10.68
C ASP A 15 10.84 -1.11 -9.48
N LEU A 16 11.88 -1.91 -9.72
CA LEU A 16 12.59 -2.61 -8.64
C LEU A 16 13.35 -1.64 -7.74
N PHE A 17 14.07 -0.68 -8.33
CA PHE A 17 14.80 0.35 -7.58
C PHE A 17 13.84 1.21 -6.76
N TYR A 18 12.75 1.69 -7.37
CA TYR A 18 11.70 2.43 -6.69
C TYR A 18 11.09 1.61 -5.55
N SER A 19 10.70 0.36 -5.80
CA SER A 19 10.14 -0.51 -4.77
C SER A 19 11.08 -0.70 -3.56
N ARG A 20 12.39 -0.87 -3.79
CA ARG A 20 13.38 -0.98 -2.71
C ARG A 20 13.58 0.34 -1.97
N TYR A 21 13.69 1.45 -2.71
CA TYR A 21 13.83 2.80 -2.14
C TYR A 21 12.62 3.15 -1.26
N GLU A 22 11.41 2.93 -1.77
CA GLU A 22 10.17 3.21 -1.03
C GLU A 22 10.04 2.29 0.18
N SER A 23 10.36 1.00 0.06
CA SER A 23 10.38 0.08 1.20
C SER A 23 11.34 0.54 2.32
N MET A 24 12.51 1.09 1.97
CA MET A 24 13.46 1.64 2.94
C MET A 24 12.94 2.92 3.58
N ARG A 25 12.37 3.83 2.78
CA ARG A 25 11.80 5.08 3.27
C ARG A 25 10.62 4.83 4.21
N PHE A 26 9.69 3.94 3.85
CA PHE A 26 8.56 3.59 4.71
C PHE A 26 8.98 2.91 6.02
N GLN A 27 10.05 2.09 6.01
CA GLN A 27 10.58 1.52 7.25
C GLN A 27 11.09 2.57 8.24
N GLN A 28 11.61 3.71 7.75
CA GLN A 28 12.04 4.79 8.64
C GLN A 28 10.87 5.48 9.33
N TYR A 29 9.68 5.44 8.72
CA TYR A 29 8.48 6.08 9.26
C TYR A 29 7.50 5.10 9.92
N ASP A 30 7.79 3.79 9.89
CA ASP A 30 6.91 2.74 10.40
C ASP A 30 6.46 2.97 11.86
N SER A 31 7.34 3.54 12.69
CA SER A 31 7.06 3.85 14.10
C SER A 31 6.08 5.01 14.31
N PHE A 32 5.79 5.82 13.29
CA PHE A 32 4.83 6.92 13.36
C PHE A 32 3.42 6.50 12.94
N PHE A 33 3.28 5.35 12.27
CA PHE A 33 1.97 4.86 11.87
C PHE A 33 1.24 4.20 13.05
N GLY A 34 -0.03 4.56 13.21
CA GLY A 34 -0.93 3.97 14.19
C GLY A 34 -1.30 2.52 13.88
N ARG A 35 -2.27 1.99 14.63
CA ARG A 35 -2.82 0.65 14.39
C ARG A 35 -3.72 0.57 13.17
N GLU A 36 -4.34 1.68 12.79
CA GLU A 36 -5.22 1.78 11.63
C GLU A 36 -4.53 2.68 10.60
N ILE A 37 -4.44 2.21 9.36
CA ILE A 37 -3.78 2.92 8.27
C ILE A 37 -4.75 3.04 7.12
N LEU A 38 -4.93 4.26 6.62
CA LEU A 38 -5.63 4.54 5.39
C LEU A 38 -4.63 4.91 4.29
N ASP A 39 -4.70 4.20 3.17
CA ASP A 39 -3.94 4.52 1.96
C ASP A 39 -4.87 5.17 0.91
N VAL A 40 -4.61 6.43 0.57
CA VAL A 40 -5.40 7.23 -0.38
C VAL A 40 -4.71 7.20 -1.74
N GLY A 41 -5.38 6.61 -2.74
CA GLY A 41 -4.78 6.27 -4.02
C GLY A 41 -4.00 4.95 -3.98
N ALA A 42 -4.53 3.96 -3.25
CA ALA A 42 -3.83 2.73 -2.90
C ALA A 42 -3.41 1.87 -4.10
N GLY A 43 -4.03 2.03 -5.27
CA GLY A 43 -3.60 1.37 -6.50
C GLY A 43 -3.53 -0.16 -6.39
N ASP A 44 -2.31 -0.71 -6.46
CA ASP A 44 -2.03 -2.16 -6.38
C ASP A 44 -1.80 -2.67 -4.95
N SER A 45 -1.95 -1.81 -3.95
CA SER A 45 -1.79 -2.05 -2.51
C SER A 45 -0.36 -2.30 -2.03
N PHE A 46 0.68 -2.02 -2.85
CA PHE A 46 2.07 -2.31 -2.48
C PHE A 46 2.48 -1.71 -1.12
N HIS A 47 2.15 -0.45 -0.85
CA HIS A 47 2.51 0.21 0.41
C HIS A 47 1.67 -0.27 1.58
N LEU A 48 0.36 -0.43 1.36
CA LEU A 48 -0.55 -0.94 2.37
C LEU A 48 -0.18 -2.36 2.81
N ASP A 49 0.22 -3.24 1.88
CA ASP A 49 0.70 -4.60 2.16
C ASP A 49 1.95 -4.55 3.05
N LEU A 50 2.90 -3.65 2.76
CA LEU A 50 4.14 -3.51 3.53
C LEU A 50 3.89 -3.09 4.99
N LEU A 51 2.91 -2.22 5.23
CA LEU A 51 2.65 -1.67 6.57
C LEU A 51 1.77 -2.58 7.42
N THR A 52 0.85 -3.32 6.80
CA THR A 52 -0.08 -4.25 7.47
C THR A 52 0.52 -5.63 7.73
N HIS A 53 1.45 -6.10 6.90
CA HIS A 53 2.12 -7.39 7.15
C HIS A 53 3.19 -7.32 8.25
N LYS A 54 3.71 -6.13 8.55
CA LYS A 54 4.84 -5.96 9.49
C LYS A 54 4.45 -5.57 10.91
N GLY A 55 3.33 -4.87 11.07
CA GLY A 55 2.76 -4.57 12.38
C GLY A 55 1.36 -5.16 12.42
N ASP A 56 0.90 -5.59 13.58
CA ASP A 56 -0.50 -5.97 13.85
C ASP A 56 -1.43 -4.75 13.62
N ARG A 57 -1.57 -4.37 12.36
CA ARG A 57 -2.19 -3.13 11.88
C ARG A 57 -3.29 -3.48 10.91
N LYS A 58 -4.38 -2.73 11.00
CA LYS A 58 -5.54 -2.84 10.15
C LYS A 58 -5.41 -1.84 8.99
N GLY A 59 -5.46 -2.37 7.77
CA GLY A 59 -5.37 -1.57 6.55
C GLY A 59 -6.74 -1.21 5.99
N PHE A 60 -6.86 0.04 5.58
CA PHE A 60 -7.97 0.61 4.84
C PHE A 60 -7.43 1.25 3.58
N ALA A 61 -8.22 1.24 2.51
CA ALA A 61 -7.80 1.75 1.22
C ALA A 61 -8.87 2.67 0.62
N MET A 62 -8.44 3.65 -0.16
CA MET A 62 -9.32 4.42 -1.01
C MET A 62 -8.69 4.58 -2.39
N ASP A 63 -9.50 4.43 -3.43
CA ASP A 63 -9.06 4.64 -4.79
C ASP A 63 -10.24 5.09 -5.66
N LEU A 64 -10.02 6.07 -6.55
CA LEU A 64 -11.05 6.52 -7.50
C LEU A 64 -11.28 5.50 -8.62
N ASN A 65 -10.30 4.65 -8.91
CA ASN A 65 -10.36 3.62 -9.93
C ASN A 65 -11.10 2.36 -9.44
N ALA A 66 -12.26 2.07 -10.05
CA ALA A 66 -13.08 0.92 -9.68
C ALA A 66 -12.38 -0.43 -9.82
N ARG A 67 -11.45 -0.58 -10.78
CA ARG A 67 -10.67 -1.81 -10.94
C ARG A 67 -9.67 -1.98 -9.81
N ALA A 68 -8.98 -0.91 -9.40
CA ALA A 68 -8.06 -0.96 -8.26
C ALA A 68 -8.81 -1.35 -6.98
N ARG A 69 -9.98 -0.74 -6.74
CA ARG A 69 -10.83 -1.09 -5.59
C ARG A 69 -11.22 -2.56 -5.56
N ALA A 70 -11.66 -3.12 -6.69
CA ALA A 70 -12.04 -4.53 -6.75
C ALA A 70 -10.85 -5.47 -6.44
N GLU A 71 -9.62 -5.10 -6.81
CA GLU A 71 -8.43 -5.88 -6.46
C GLU A 71 -8.06 -5.75 -4.97
N LEU A 72 -8.20 -4.56 -4.38
CA LEU A 72 -8.01 -4.32 -2.95
C LEU A 72 -9.03 -5.09 -2.09
N GLU A 73 -10.29 -5.13 -2.50
CA GLU A 73 -11.35 -5.91 -1.82
C GLU A 73 -11.05 -7.41 -1.86
N LYS A 74 -10.57 -7.94 -2.99
CA LYS A 74 -10.15 -9.36 -3.10
C LYS A 74 -8.99 -9.70 -2.17
N LYS A 75 -8.12 -8.73 -1.86
CA LYS A 75 -7.04 -8.86 -0.87
C LYS A 75 -7.53 -8.78 0.58
N GLY A 76 -8.82 -8.47 0.79
CA GLY A 76 -9.44 -8.42 2.12
C GLY A 76 -9.38 -7.05 2.79
N TYR A 77 -9.01 -5.99 2.07
CA TYR A 77 -9.04 -4.64 2.61
C TYR A 77 -10.46 -4.07 2.65
N THR A 78 -10.71 -3.18 3.61
CA THR A 78 -11.88 -2.30 3.58
C THR A 78 -11.58 -1.14 2.63
N VAL A 79 -12.42 -0.93 1.62
CA VAL A 79 -12.14 0.00 0.52
C VAL A 79 -13.23 1.05 0.39
N TYR A 80 -12.83 2.32 0.21
CA TYR A 80 -13.72 3.47 0.01
C TYR A 80 -13.61 4.01 -1.41
N ALA A 81 -14.71 4.54 -1.94
CA ALA A 81 -14.77 5.07 -3.30
C ALA A 81 -14.38 6.55 -3.40
N ASN A 82 -14.48 7.30 -2.30
CA ASN A 82 -14.26 8.75 -2.23
C ASN A 82 -13.91 9.17 -0.80
N LEU A 83 -13.49 10.43 -0.65
CA LEU A 83 -13.13 11.01 0.65
C LEU A 83 -14.34 11.25 1.56
N ASP A 84 -15.54 11.49 1.00
CA ASP A 84 -16.76 11.71 1.80
C ASP A 84 -17.15 10.47 2.63
N GLU A 85 -16.82 9.28 2.14
CA GLU A 85 -17.01 8.01 2.87
C GLU A 85 -16.02 7.83 4.01
N ILE A 86 -14.80 8.36 3.84
CA ILE A 86 -13.72 8.31 4.84
C ILE A 86 -14.01 9.29 5.97
N ASP A 87 -14.38 10.54 5.66
CA ASP A 87 -14.65 11.60 6.66
C ASP A 87 -15.74 11.21 7.67
N ARG A 88 -16.61 10.26 7.29
CA ARG A 88 -17.65 9.73 8.19
C ARG A 88 -17.15 8.66 9.14
N GLN A 89 -15.99 8.06 8.88
CA GLN A 89 -15.47 6.91 9.61
C GLN A 89 -14.18 7.20 10.37
N PHE A 90 -13.38 8.18 9.95
CA PHE A 90 -12.10 8.51 10.56
C PHE A 90 -12.13 9.93 11.13
N ASP A 91 -11.71 10.09 12.38
CA ASP A 91 -11.55 11.41 13.01
C ASP A 91 -10.34 12.18 12.44
N THR A 92 -9.38 11.48 11.81
CA THR A 92 -8.17 12.04 11.20
C THR A 92 -7.70 11.14 10.07
N VAL A 93 -7.36 11.74 8.92
CA VAL A 93 -6.86 11.08 7.69
C VAL A 93 -5.43 11.50 7.42
#